data_AF-A0A9W8J7Y3-F1
#
_entry.id   AF-A0A9W8J7Y3-F1
#
_cell.length_a   1.000
_cell.length_b   1.000
_cell.length_c   1.000
_cell.angle_alpha   90.00
_cell.angle_beta   90.00
_cell.angle_gamma   90.00
#
_symmetry.space_group_name_H-M   'P 1'
#
loop_
_entity.id
_entity.type
_entity.pdbx_description
1 polymer ?
#
loop_
_entity_poly.entity_id
_entity_poly.type
_entity_poly.pdbx_seq_one_letter_code
_entity_poly.pdbx_strand_id
1 'polypeptide(L)'
;MEAQNSCQDDYGRISPPSSQGFLNTIASFKLRPSAFILQTLVVIYLLWIPTPTKAQDIGLSTDQIGSLSTRLAEAAQSSWELGTRAQAILELNATQYSVFSSSSIPPSSNAAGDYSMEPFWHIARSIMGQWNGTSGGSPQPLMPDGSAADPASNGVTILMANWTGLAARDSASNSSLNYDYAAAAKSQLDFLYSSSVPKTSDGAISHRVDQLQLWSDFIYMVPPFFAYYGALTRNRTLLVEAYNQCKLYRSYLQDEKSRLWRHVLLGTSGIDEGFWSTGNGWAAAGMLRVHATITNSEYANTLKNQRKDLQKWVEEIHKAMYAVVDDTQLFTNWADQPPTAPRNFYDASGTSLVAATVYRASLQYAGKKYKYIGNAERAWATLFNSTSSGSSNSSAPFVGYTHFTQEGWLTPVVNPHSYGEEGSRSAEGQAFVVMLAAARRDWIGVNGEYSAGSPLLAY
;
A
#
# COMPACT_ATOMS: atom_id res chain seq x y z
N MET A 1 -22.84 -36.31 -62.32
CA MET A 1 -23.62 -35.33 -63.12
C MET A 1 -23.00 -33.98 -62.79
N GLU A 2 -21.90 -33.67 -63.47
CA GLU A 2 -21.88 -32.85 -64.70
C GLU A 2 -22.06 -31.37 -64.31
N ALA A 3 -21.01 -30.55 -64.41
CA ALA A 3 -20.59 -29.85 -65.64
C ALA A 3 -21.69 -28.88 -66.12
N GLN A 4 -21.49 -27.69 -66.64
CA GLN A 4 -20.38 -26.83 -67.06
C GLN A 4 -21.11 -25.57 -67.64
N ASN A 5 -20.38 -24.48 -67.86
CA ASN A 5 -20.50 -23.48 -68.95
C ASN A 5 -19.77 -22.22 -68.46
N SER A 6 -18.53 -21.87 -68.89
CA SER A 6 -18.04 -21.52 -70.24
C SER A 6 -18.85 -20.35 -70.83
N CYS A 7 -18.29 -19.28 -71.41
CA CYS A 7 -17.16 -19.10 -72.34
C CYS A 7 -16.71 -17.60 -72.25
N GLN A 8 -15.40 -17.23 -72.34
CA GLN A 8 -14.56 -17.04 -73.54
C GLN A 8 -15.00 -15.81 -74.39
N ASP A 9 -14.18 -14.93 -74.96
CA ASP A 9 -12.83 -14.92 -75.57
C ASP A 9 -12.45 -13.43 -75.82
N ASP A 10 -11.33 -12.96 -76.40
CA ASP A 10 -9.91 -13.30 -76.52
C ASP A 10 -9.33 -12.28 -77.55
N TYR A 11 -8.00 -12.20 -77.66
CA TYR A 11 -7.16 -11.68 -78.75
C TYR A 11 -6.57 -10.25 -78.75
N GLY A 12 -5.23 -10.23 -78.78
CA GLY A 12 -4.46 -9.27 -79.59
C GLY A 12 -3.01 -9.00 -79.17
N ARG A 13 -2.07 -9.92 -79.47
CA ARG A 13 -0.60 -9.71 -79.40
C ARG A 13 -0.08 -8.86 -80.57
N ILE A 14 1.02 -8.11 -80.37
CA ILE A 14 2.33 -8.16 -81.09
C ILE A 14 3.29 -7.09 -80.50
N SER A 15 4.56 -7.45 -80.30
CA SER A 15 5.70 -6.70 -79.69
C SER A 15 6.65 -6.08 -80.76
N PRO A 16 7.85 -5.53 -80.44
CA PRO A 16 8.26 -4.30 -79.70
C PRO A 16 9.18 -3.40 -80.63
N PRO A 17 10.15 -2.51 -80.25
CA PRO A 17 11.16 -2.56 -79.15
C PRO A 17 11.51 -1.23 -78.39
N SER A 18 12.34 -1.41 -77.35
CA SER A 18 13.20 -0.44 -76.60
C SER A 18 12.49 0.54 -75.64
N SER A 19 12.84 0.66 -74.36
CA SER A 19 14.17 0.87 -73.78
C SER A 19 14.19 0.64 -72.24
N GLN A 20 15.31 0.08 -71.78
CA GLN A 20 16.01 0.24 -70.48
C GLN A 20 15.31 0.12 -69.12
N GLY A 21 15.83 -0.82 -68.31
CA GLY A 21 16.05 -0.62 -66.87
C GLY A 21 15.61 -1.75 -65.94
N PHE A 22 16.37 -2.85 -65.87
CA PHE A 22 16.23 -3.86 -64.82
C PHE A 22 17.56 -4.12 -64.10
N LEU A 23 17.43 -4.44 -62.82
CA LEU A 23 18.44 -4.72 -61.81
C LEU A 23 19.36 -5.90 -62.17
N ASN A 24 20.65 -5.75 -61.85
CA ASN A 24 21.46 -6.63 -60.98
C ASN A 24 22.95 -6.33 -61.16
N THR A 25 23.76 -6.50 -60.10
CA THR A 25 25.02 -7.32 -60.09
C THR A 25 26.09 -6.82 -59.09
N ILE A 26 26.28 -7.65 -58.05
CA ILE A 26 27.55 -8.22 -57.50
C ILE A 26 28.59 -7.34 -56.77
N ALA A 27 28.88 -7.87 -55.57
CA ALA A 27 30.06 -7.80 -54.71
C ALA A 27 31.43 -7.40 -55.31
N SER A 28 32.22 -6.69 -54.50
CA SER A 28 33.46 -7.20 -53.89
C SER A 28 34.31 -6.05 -53.34
N PHE A 29 34.63 -6.06 -52.04
CA PHE A 29 35.84 -5.40 -51.57
C PHE A 29 36.50 -6.23 -50.47
N LYS A 30 37.71 -6.67 -50.81
CA LYS A 30 38.65 -7.43 -49.98
C LYS A 30 39.29 -6.47 -48.98
N LEU A 31 39.43 -6.90 -47.72
CA LEU A 31 40.48 -6.40 -46.84
C LEU A 31 41.31 -7.58 -46.33
N ARG A 32 42.61 -7.53 -46.62
CA ARG A 32 43.65 -8.44 -46.13
C ARG A 32 44.32 -7.83 -44.87
N PRO A 33 45.00 -8.66 -44.05
CA PRO A 33 45.36 -8.35 -42.67
C PRO A 33 46.76 -7.74 -42.57
N SER A 34 46.97 -6.85 -41.59
CA SER A 34 48.30 -6.60 -41.03
C SER A 34 48.20 -5.89 -39.67
N ALA A 35 48.91 -6.48 -38.71
CA ALA A 35 49.02 -6.10 -37.32
C ALA A 35 49.46 -4.65 -37.09
N PHE A 36 48.95 -4.03 -36.03
CA PHE A 36 49.78 -3.27 -35.09
C PHE A 36 49.14 -3.30 -33.71
N ILE A 37 49.90 -3.85 -32.77
CA ILE A 37 49.64 -3.92 -31.34
C ILE A 37 49.94 -2.54 -30.74
N LEU A 38 48.97 -1.93 -30.06
CA LEU A 38 49.25 -1.10 -28.89
C LEU A 38 48.00 -1.05 -28.00
N GLN A 39 48.01 -1.89 -26.96
CA GLN A 39 47.06 -1.77 -25.86
C GLN A 39 47.35 -0.48 -25.10
N THR A 40 46.40 0.45 -25.10
CA THR A 40 46.30 1.47 -24.05
C THR A 40 45.11 1.08 -23.18
N LEU A 41 45.40 0.44 -22.06
CA LEU A 41 44.46 0.22 -20.97
C LEU A 41 44.07 1.59 -20.39
N VAL A 42 42.95 2.15 -20.84
CA VAL A 42 42.27 3.22 -20.12
C VAL A 42 41.47 2.54 -19.01
N VAL A 43 42.12 2.38 -17.85
CA VAL A 43 41.43 2.06 -16.60
C VAL A 43 40.66 3.32 -16.20
N ILE A 44 39.37 3.36 -16.50
CA ILE A 44 38.46 4.34 -15.91
C ILE A 44 38.27 3.92 -14.45
N TYR A 45 39.09 4.46 -13.55
CA TYR A 45 38.73 4.54 -12.14
C TYR A 45 37.57 5.54 -12.03
N LEU A 46 36.35 5.04 -12.13
CA LEU A 46 35.21 5.74 -11.53
C LEU A 46 35.43 5.67 -10.03
N LEU A 47 35.96 6.76 -9.46
CA LEU A 47 35.86 7.03 -8.04
C LEU A 47 34.37 7.04 -7.70
N TRP A 48 33.88 5.91 -7.20
CA TRP A 48 32.59 5.81 -6.55
C TRP A 48 32.67 6.66 -5.29
N ILE A 49 32.21 7.90 -5.39
CA ILE A 49 31.87 8.69 -4.21
C ILE A 49 30.56 8.07 -3.71
N PRO A 50 30.53 7.41 -2.54
CA PRO A 50 29.26 6.97 -1.98
C PRO A 50 28.42 8.22 -1.71
N THR A 51 27.41 8.45 -2.53
CA THR A 51 26.36 9.41 -2.19
C THR A 51 25.61 8.84 -0.97
N PRO A 52 25.51 9.57 0.15
CA PRO A 52 24.82 9.08 1.33
C PRO A 52 23.38 8.71 0.96
N THR A 53 22.99 7.49 1.34
CA THR A 53 21.65 6.95 1.11
C THR A 53 20.65 7.62 2.05
N LYS A 54 19.45 7.96 1.57
CA LYS A 54 18.33 8.60 2.34
C LYS A 54 17.96 7.93 3.67
N ALA A 55 18.46 6.72 3.94
CA ALA A 55 18.25 6.04 5.20
C ALA A 55 18.96 6.76 6.37
N GLN A 56 20.11 7.42 6.14
CA GLN A 56 20.90 8.02 7.22
C GLN A 56 20.18 9.10 8.05
N ASP A 57 19.13 9.74 7.53
CA ASP A 57 18.50 10.91 8.19
C ASP A 57 17.22 10.61 8.98
N ILE A 58 16.71 9.37 8.94
CA ILE A 58 15.53 8.96 9.74
C ILE A 58 15.89 8.25 11.04
N GLY A 59 17.18 7.97 11.25
CA GLY A 59 17.68 7.17 12.38
C GLY A 59 17.69 5.66 12.12
N LEU A 60 17.56 5.20 10.86
CA LEU A 60 17.65 3.78 10.47
C LEU A 60 18.52 3.60 9.24
N SER A 61 19.42 2.62 9.21
CA SER A 61 20.24 2.32 8.04
C SER A 61 19.42 1.75 6.87
N THR A 62 20.01 1.76 5.67
CA THR A 62 19.37 1.14 4.49
C THR A 62 19.15 -0.35 4.73
N ASP A 63 20.09 -1.02 5.42
CA ASP A 63 20.00 -2.44 5.75
C ASP A 63 18.88 -2.73 6.75
N GLN A 64 18.65 -1.85 7.71
CA GLN A 64 17.51 -1.95 8.64
C GLN A 64 16.18 -1.86 7.90
N ILE A 65 16.02 -0.86 7.04
CA ILE A 65 14.81 -0.71 6.22
C ILE A 65 14.62 -1.90 5.26
N GLY A 66 15.70 -2.38 4.66
CA GLY A 66 15.69 -3.57 3.80
C GLY A 66 15.28 -4.83 4.56
N SER A 67 15.78 -5.02 5.78
CA SER A 67 15.43 -6.14 6.66
C SER A 67 13.95 -6.09 7.05
N LEU A 68 13.42 -4.94 7.48
CA LEU A 68 12.00 -4.77 7.80
C LEU A 68 11.10 -5.11 6.60
N SER A 69 11.45 -4.58 5.43
CA SER A 69 10.71 -4.82 4.18
C SER A 69 10.77 -6.29 3.75
N THR A 70 11.91 -6.97 3.98
CA THR A 70 12.07 -8.40 3.70
C THR A 70 11.18 -9.24 4.63
N ARG A 71 11.21 -8.98 5.94
CA ARG A 71 10.35 -9.69 6.91
C ARG A 71 8.87 -9.50 6.59
N LEU A 72 8.47 -8.27 6.22
CA LEU A 72 7.11 -7.99 5.75
C LEU A 72 6.74 -8.80 4.50
N ALA A 73 7.64 -8.88 3.52
CA ALA A 73 7.41 -9.64 2.30
C ALA A 73 7.30 -11.15 2.54
N GLU A 74 8.04 -11.69 3.51
CA GLU A 74 7.97 -13.10 3.91
C GLU A 74 6.66 -13.44 4.64
N ALA A 75 6.21 -12.59 5.56
CA ALA A 75 5.04 -12.89 6.41
C ALA A 75 3.68 -12.57 5.78
N ALA A 76 3.57 -11.56 4.92
CA ALA A 76 2.28 -11.14 4.38
C ALA A 76 1.73 -12.17 3.36
N GLN A 77 0.65 -12.86 3.72
CA GLN A 77 0.02 -13.89 2.89
C GLN A 77 -1.49 -13.70 2.78
N SER A 78 -2.13 -13.22 3.85
CA SER A 78 -3.57 -13.02 3.94
C SER A 78 -3.99 -11.72 3.24
N SER A 79 -5.28 -11.56 2.94
CA SER A 79 -5.70 -10.47 2.05
C SER A 79 -5.43 -9.08 2.64
N TRP A 80 -5.73 -8.83 3.91
CA TRP A 80 -5.42 -7.55 4.57
C TRP A 80 -3.91 -7.32 4.72
N GLU A 81 -3.11 -8.37 4.92
CA GLU A 81 -1.66 -8.27 5.04
C GLU A 81 -1.04 -7.83 3.72
N LEU A 82 -1.50 -8.39 2.60
CA LEU A 82 -1.07 -7.97 1.25
C LEU A 82 -1.48 -6.53 0.95
N GLY A 83 -2.70 -6.12 1.31
CA GLY A 83 -3.16 -4.74 1.10
C GLY A 83 -2.38 -3.74 1.95
N THR A 84 -2.03 -4.11 3.18
CA THR A 84 -1.24 -3.28 4.08
C THR A 84 0.22 -3.21 3.63
N ARG A 85 0.80 -4.33 3.17
CA ARG A 85 2.12 -4.35 2.53
C ARG A 85 2.15 -3.47 1.29
N ALA A 86 1.11 -3.51 0.46
CA ALA A 86 1.01 -2.67 -0.72
C ALA A 86 1.05 -1.17 -0.34
N GLN A 87 0.33 -0.77 0.70
CA GLN A 87 0.40 0.60 1.22
C GLN A 87 1.80 0.94 1.74
N ALA A 88 2.45 0.05 2.48
CA ALA A 88 3.81 0.26 2.98
C ALA A 88 4.82 0.49 1.83
N ILE A 89 4.69 -0.24 0.72
CA ILE A 89 5.52 -0.05 -0.49
C ILE A 89 5.29 1.33 -1.11
N LEU A 90 4.03 1.77 -1.24
CA LEU A 90 3.72 3.11 -1.77
C LEU A 90 4.30 4.21 -0.88
N GLU A 91 4.27 4.04 0.44
CA GLU A 91 4.81 5.03 1.38
C GLU A 91 6.34 5.02 1.44
N LEU A 92 6.98 3.86 1.34
CA LEU A 92 8.43 3.73 1.47
C LEU A 92 9.16 3.93 0.14
N ASN A 93 8.80 3.16 -0.89
CA ASN A 93 9.55 3.03 -2.14
C ASN A 93 8.95 3.90 -3.25
N ALA A 94 7.63 3.82 -3.41
CA ALA A 94 6.88 4.38 -4.52
C ALA A 94 6.15 5.69 -4.14
N THR A 95 6.85 6.56 -3.40
CA THR A 95 6.28 7.72 -2.70
C THR A 95 5.40 8.62 -3.55
N GLN A 96 5.75 8.86 -4.81
CA GLN A 96 5.00 9.71 -5.73
C GLN A 96 3.58 9.19 -6.06
N TYR A 97 3.33 7.90 -5.81
CA TYR A 97 2.04 7.25 -6.03
C TYR A 97 1.25 7.03 -4.74
N SER A 98 1.84 7.30 -3.57
CA SER A 98 1.12 7.29 -2.31
C SER A 98 0.05 8.37 -2.30
N VAL A 99 -1.11 8.06 -1.72
CA VAL A 99 -2.18 9.04 -1.47
C VAL A 99 -1.72 10.19 -0.56
N PHE A 100 -0.63 10.00 0.19
CA PHE A 100 -0.03 11.03 1.05
C PHE A 100 0.98 11.95 0.34
N SER A 101 1.29 11.69 -0.94
CA SER A 101 2.07 12.63 -1.75
C SER A 101 1.26 13.88 -2.10
N SER A 102 1.92 14.89 -2.65
CA SER A 102 1.26 16.08 -3.21
C SER A 102 0.72 15.86 -4.63
N SER A 103 0.86 14.64 -5.18
CA SER A 103 0.37 14.29 -6.52
C SER A 103 -1.15 14.27 -6.56
N SER A 104 -1.73 14.78 -7.65
CA SER A 104 -3.16 14.61 -7.90
C SER A 104 -3.51 13.13 -8.12
N ILE A 105 -4.74 12.75 -7.77
CA ILE A 105 -5.32 11.46 -8.12
C ILE A 105 -6.32 11.68 -9.27
N PRO A 106 -6.19 10.95 -10.40
CA PRO A 106 -5.24 9.86 -10.65
C PRO A 106 -3.77 10.33 -10.82
N PRO A 107 -2.78 9.51 -10.39
CA PRO A 107 -1.37 9.77 -10.67
C PRO A 107 -1.05 9.55 -12.15
N SER A 108 0.19 9.84 -12.56
CA SER A 108 0.66 9.55 -13.93
C SER A 108 0.39 8.10 -14.32
N SER A 109 -0.20 7.88 -15.50
CA SER A 109 -0.45 6.54 -16.04
C SER A 109 0.85 5.82 -16.44
N ASN A 110 1.98 6.53 -16.53
CA ASN A 110 3.27 5.97 -16.96
C ASN A 110 4.03 5.22 -15.85
N ALA A 111 3.34 4.74 -14.81
CA ALA A 111 3.97 4.08 -13.67
C ALA A 111 4.33 2.60 -13.94
N ALA A 112 3.78 1.98 -14.98
CA ALA A 112 4.03 0.56 -15.25
C ALA A 112 5.51 0.26 -15.54
N GLY A 113 6.27 1.22 -16.05
CA GLY A 113 7.72 1.10 -16.29
C GLY A 113 8.60 1.55 -15.12
N ASP A 114 8.02 2.02 -14.02
CA ASP A 114 8.77 2.49 -12.86
C ASP A 114 9.21 1.30 -11.99
N TYR A 115 10.52 1.04 -11.93
CA TYR A 115 11.07 -0.08 -11.17
C TYR A 115 10.77 0.00 -9.66
N SER A 116 10.54 1.19 -9.10
CA SER A 116 10.18 1.34 -7.68
C SER A 116 8.81 0.73 -7.35
N MET A 117 7.97 0.50 -8.37
CA MET A 117 6.65 -0.11 -8.25
C MET A 117 6.67 -1.64 -8.39
N GLU A 118 7.80 -2.26 -8.73
CA GLU A 118 7.82 -3.69 -9.04
C GLU A 118 7.37 -4.59 -7.87
N PRO A 119 7.77 -4.35 -6.60
CA PRO A 119 7.22 -5.09 -5.47
C PRO A 119 5.70 -4.92 -5.29
N PHE A 120 5.16 -3.76 -5.67
CA PHE A 120 3.73 -3.47 -5.65
C PHE A 120 2.99 -4.21 -6.79
N TRP A 121 3.57 -4.23 -7.99
CA TRP A 121 3.04 -5.00 -9.11
C TRP A 121 3.07 -6.51 -8.88
N HIS A 122 4.07 -7.01 -8.16
CA HIS A 122 4.10 -8.42 -7.76
C HIS A 122 2.87 -8.80 -6.93
N ILE A 123 2.39 -7.93 -6.02
CA ILE A 123 1.15 -8.18 -5.27
C ILE A 123 -0.05 -8.23 -6.21
N ALA A 124 -0.16 -7.27 -7.15
CA ALA A 124 -1.24 -7.23 -8.13
C ALA A 124 -1.31 -8.52 -8.97
N ARG A 125 -0.16 -9.02 -9.45
CA ARG A 125 -0.08 -10.27 -10.22
C ARG A 125 -0.39 -11.49 -9.36
N SER A 126 0.09 -11.53 -8.12
CA SER A 126 -0.19 -12.63 -7.19
C SER A 126 -1.69 -12.79 -6.96
N ILE A 127 -2.41 -11.67 -6.75
CA ILE A 127 -3.87 -11.68 -6.59
C ILE A 127 -4.54 -12.14 -7.88
N MET A 128 -4.19 -11.54 -9.02
CA MET A 128 -4.83 -11.88 -10.30
C MET A 128 -4.49 -13.30 -10.80
N GLY A 129 -3.36 -13.87 -10.39
CA GLY A 129 -3.02 -15.26 -10.67
C GLY A 129 -3.92 -16.26 -9.93
N GLN A 130 -4.57 -15.85 -8.84
CA GLN A 130 -5.51 -16.67 -8.07
C GLN A 130 -6.96 -16.26 -8.29
N TRP A 131 -7.21 -15.04 -8.75
CA TRP A 131 -8.56 -14.52 -8.97
C TRP A 131 -9.24 -15.27 -10.13
N ASN A 132 -10.37 -15.89 -9.83
CA ASN A 132 -11.08 -16.78 -10.75
C ASN A 132 -12.32 -16.13 -11.41
N GLY A 133 -12.45 -14.80 -11.33
CA GLY A 133 -13.56 -14.07 -11.93
C GLY A 133 -14.82 -14.05 -11.07
N THR A 134 -15.96 -13.90 -11.73
CA THR A 134 -17.29 -13.99 -11.10
C THR A 134 -17.76 -15.44 -11.02
N SER A 135 -18.42 -15.84 -9.94
CA SER A 135 -19.01 -17.18 -9.82
C SER A 135 -20.47 -17.16 -10.28
N GLY A 136 -20.79 -17.85 -11.39
CA GLY A 136 -22.15 -17.86 -11.94
C GLY A 136 -22.70 -16.48 -12.30
N GLY A 137 -21.83 -15.53 -12.65
CA GLY A 137 -22.18 -14.12 -12.90
C GLY A 137 -22.37 -13.26 -11.65
N SER A 138 -22.21 -13.83 -10.44
CA SER A 138 -22.25 -13.08 -9.19
C SER A 138 -20.90 -12.45 -8.86
N PRO A 139 -20.87 -11.21 -8.34
CA PRO A 139 -19.63 -10.56 -7.95
C PRO A 139 -18.93 -11.35 -6.82
N GLN A 140 -17.61 -11.33 -6.83
CA GLN A 140 -16.73 -12.01 -5.88
C GLN A 140 -15.67 -11.03 -5.33
N PRO A 141 -15.18 -11.27 -4.09
CA PRO A 141 -14.04 -10.54 -3.57
C PRO A 141 -12.76 -10.84 -4.38
N LEU A 142 -11.74 -10.00 -4.23
CA LEU A 142 -10.42 -10.19 -4.85
C LEU A 142 -9.72 -11.46 -4.36
N MET A 143 -10.00 -11.86 -3.11
CA MET A 143 -9.42 -13.01 -2.44
C MET A 143 -10.48 -13.69 -1.56
N PRO A 144 -10.46 -15.02 -1.41
CA PRO A 144 -11.33 -15.72 -0.46
C PRO A 144 -10.83 -15.52 0.98
N ASP A 145 -11.66 -14.95 1.85
CA ASP A 145 -11.22 -14.53 3.20
C ASP A 145 -12.25 -14.75 4.33
N GLY A 146 -13.55 -14.91 4.01
CA GLY A 146 -14.62 -14.96 5.03
C GLY A 146 -14.94 -13.58 5.63
N SER A 147 -13.96 -12.68 5.66
CA SER A 147 -14.15 -11.23 5.70
C SER A 147 -14.69 -10.71 4.38
N ALA A 148 -15.67 -9.80 4.44
CA ALA A 148 -16.10 -9.02 3.29
C ALA A 148 -15.16 -7.85 3.02
N ALA A 149 -14.44 -7.39 4.06
CA ALA A 149 -13.67 -6.17 4.04
C ALA A 149 -12.20 -6.39 3.65
N ASP A 150 -11.56 -7.42 4.20
CA ASP A 150 -10.10 -7.60 4.08
C ASP A 150 -9.60 -7.69 2.63
N PRO A 151 -10.29 -8.40 1.71
CA PRO A 151 -9.91 -8.39 0.29
C PRO A 151 -9.94 -7.00 -0.34
N ALA A 152 -10.82 -6.10 0.12
CA ALA A 152 -10.94 -4.74 -0.41
C ALA A 152 -9.71 -3.87 -0.12
N SER A 153 -8.90 -4.20 0.89
CA SER A 153 -7.63 -3.52 1.18
C SER A 153 -6.67 -3.51 -0.02
N ASN A 154 -6.77 -4.51 -0.91
CA ASN A 154 -6.00 -4.63 -2.15
C ASN A 154 -6.61 -3.86 -3.34
N GLY A 155 -7.78 -3.26 -3.17
CA GLY A 155 -8.50 -2.63 -4.26
C GLY A 155 -7.74 -1.46 -4.90
N VAL A 156 -6.97 -0.69 -4.11
CA VAL A 156 -6.08 0.36 -4.63
C VAL A 156 -5.00 -0.23 -5.54
N THR A 157 -4.42 -1.37 -5.15
CA THR A 157 -3.42 -2.10 -5.94
C THR A 157 -3.94 -2.51 -7.30
N ILE A 158 -5.14 -3.10 -7.33
CA ILE A 158 -5.79 -3.55 -8.57
C ILE A 158 -6.21 -2.35 -9.44
N LEU A 159 -6.74 -1.29 -8.85
CA LEU A 159 -7.09 -0.06 -9.56
C LEU A 159 -5.88 0.61 -10.20
N MET A 160 -4.76 0.68 -9.48
CA MET A 160 -3.51 1.23 -10.01
C MET A 160 -2.95 0.38 -11.14
N ALA A 161 -2.96 -0.95 -11.01
CA ALA A 161 -2.52 -1.86 -12.07
C ALA A 161 -3.35 -1.67 -13.36
N ASN A 162 -4.66 -1.48 -13.22
CA ASN A 162 -5.53 -1.14 -14.34
C ASN A 162 -5.18 0.22 -14.96
N TRP A 163 -5.08 1.26 -14.12
CA TRP A 163 -4.82 2.64 -14.56
C TRP A 163 -3.52 2.80 -15.32
N THR A 164 -2.49 2.05 -14.94
CA THR A 164 -1.13 2.19 -15.48
C THR A 164 -0.86 1.27 -16.66
N GLY A 165 -1.83 0.45 -17.07
CA GLY A 165 -1.68 -0.48 -18.18
C GLY A 165 -0.75 -1.67 -17.87
N LEU A 166 -0.69 -2.11 -16.61
CA LEU A 166 0.16 -3.23 -16.20
C LEU A 166 -0.15 -4.51 -17.00
N ALA A 167 -1.42 -4.79 -17.28
CA ALA A 167 -1.82 -5.93 -18.11
C ALA A 167 -1.15 -5.90 -19.49
N ALA A 168 -1.11 -4.74 -20.16
CA ALA A 168 -0.47 -4.61 -21.47
C ALA A 168 1.05 -4.82 -21.40
N ARG A 169 1.71 -4.31 -20.34
CA ARG A 169 3.13 -4.55 -20.08
C ARG A 169 3.40 -6.05 -19.89
N ASP A 170 2.58 -6.72 -19.09
CA ASP A 170 2.75 -8.13 -18.75
C ASP A 170 2.48 -9.02 -19.97
N SER A 171 1.39 -8.81 -20.70
CA SER A 171 1.07 -9.56 -21.92
C SER A 171 2.11 -9.39 -23.03
N ALA A 172 2.79 -8.24 -23.09
CA ALA A 172 3.91 -8.02 -24.01
C ALA A 172 5.15 -8.88 -23.66
N SER A 173 5.34 -9.19 -22.38
CA SER A 173 6.43 -10.06 -21.91
C SER A 173 6.06 -11.55 -21.89
N ASN A 174 4.80 -11.87 -21.63
CA ASN A 174 4.26 -13.22 -21.58
C ASN A 174 2.78 -13.18 -21.98
N SER A 175 2.49 -13.60 -23.21
CA SER A 175 1.14 -13.57 -23.78
C SER A 175 0.13 -14.50 -23.10
N SER A 176 0.57 -15.39 -22.20
CA SER A 176 -0.34 -16.20 -21.37
C SER A 176 -0.95 -15.41 -20.20
N LEU A 177 -0.38 -14.26 -19.83
CA LEU A 177 -0.92 -13.37 -18.82
C LEU A 177 -1.98 -12.47 -19.45
N ASN A 178 -3.25 -12.69 -19.11
CA ASN A 178 -4.39 -11.89 -19.57
C ASN A 178 -5.25 -11.47 -18.38
N TYR A 179 -4.73 -10.57 -17.56
CA TYR A 179 -5.40 -10.09 -16.35
C TYR A 179 -6.37 -8.95 -16.66
N ASP A 180 -7.63 -9.12 -16.27
CA ASP A 180 -8.64 -8.05 -16.31
C ASP A 180 -8.76 -7.38 -14.94
N TYR A 181 -7.84 -6.46 -14.67
CA TYR A 181 -7.84 -5.68 -13.42
C TYR A 181 -9.10 -4.82 -13.25
N ALA A 182 -9.69 -4.32 -14.34
CA ALA A 182 -10.92 -3.53 -14.28
C ALA A 182 -12.10 -4.38 -13.80
N ALA A 183 -12.26 -5.59 -14.36
CA ALA A 183 -13.29 -6.53 -13.93
C ALA A 183 -13.09 -6.97 -12.47
N ALA A 184 -11.85 -7.24 -12.05
CA ALA A 184 -11.56 -7.60 -10.67
C ALA A 184 -11.91 -6.48 -9.66
N ALA A 185 -11.48 -5.24 -9.95
CA ALA A 185 -11.83 -4.10 -9.10
C ALA A 185 -13.34 -3.86 -9.04
N LYS A 186 -14.03 -3.96 -10.18
CA LYS A 186 -15.49 -3.82 -10.21
C LYS A 186 -16.19 -4.95 -9.45
N SER A 187 -15.73 -6.19 -9.60
CA SER A 187 -16.27 -7.35 -8.89
C SER A 187 -16.19 -7.18 -7.37
N GLN A 188 -15.05 -6.73 -6.85
CA GLN A 188 -14.90 -6.43 -5.41
C GLN A 188 -15.85 -5.33 -4.93
N LEU A 189 -16.00 -4.26 -5.73
CA LEU A 189 -16.93 -3.17 -5.43
C LEU A 189 -18.37 -3.69 -5.38
N ASP A 190 -18.81 -4.39 -6.42
CA ASP A 190 -20.15 -4.96 -6.51
C ASP A 190 -20.40 -6.00 -5.39
N PHE A 191 -19.40 -6.77 -5.01
CA PHE A 191 -19.50 -7.76 -3.92
C PHE A 191 -19.85 -7.09 -2.59
N LEU A 192 -19.20 -5.98 -2.25
CA LEU A 192 -19.49 -5.20 -1.03
C LEU A 192 -20.93 -4.68 -0.99
N TYR A 193 -21.52 -4.34 -2.15
CA TYR A 193 -22.92 -3.92 -2.24
C TYR A 193 -23.93 -5.06 -2.37
N SER A 194 -23.47 -6.26 -2.72
CA SER A 194 -24.34 -7.42 -2.95
C SER A 194 -25.11 -7.83 -1.68
N SER A 195 -26.13 -8.66 -1.88
CA SER A 195 -26.89 -9.29 -0.79
C SER A 195 -26.08 -10.28 0.03
N SER A 196 -24.89 -10.68 -0.45
CA SER A 196 -23.99 -11.59 0.28
C SER A 196 -23.29 -10.91 1.44
N VAL A 197 -23.21 -9.56 1.45
CA VAL A 197 -22.57 -8.79 2.53
C VAL A 197 -23.64 -8.07 3.35
N PRO A 198 -23.85 -8.50 4.63
CA PRO A 198 -24.80 -7.85 5.52
C PRO A 198 -24.51 -6.36 5.70
N LYS A 199 -25.55 -5.59 6.02
CA LYS A 199 -25.45 -4.15 6.29
C LYS A 199 -26.32 -3.80 7.48
N THR A 200 -25.91 -2.82 8.28
CA THR A 200 -26.81 -2.21 9.26
C THR A 200 -27.97 -1.51 8.53
N SER A 201 -29.06 -1.22 9.25
CA SER A 201 -30.23 -0.54 8.68
C SER A 201 -29.93 0.87 8.14
N ASP A 202 -28.87 1.52 8.63
CA ASP A 202 -28.38 2.83 8.17
C ASP A 202 -27.24 2.74 7.14
N GLY A 203 -26.89 1.52 6.71
CA GLY A 203 -26.02 1.28 5.55
C GLY A 203 -24.54 0.99 5.84
N ALA A 204 -24.14 0.78 7.09
CA ALA A 204 -22.78 0.36 7.41
C ALA A 204 -22.55 -1.06 6.89
N ILE A 205 -21.56 -1.23 6.03
CA ILE A 205 -21.25 -2.52 5.41
C ILE A 205 -20.57 -3.40 6.44
N SER A 206 -21.00 -4.65 6.58
CA SER A 206 -20.39 -5.60 7.51
C SER A 206 -18.93 -5.89 7.15
N HIS A 207 -18.10 -6.06 8.17
CA HIS A 207 -16.75 -6.62 8.00
C HIS A 207 -16.82 -8.12 7.65
N ARG A 208 -17.86 -8.82 8.09
CA ARG A 208 -18.04 -10.28 7.92
C ARG A 208 -19.13 -10.61 6.91
N VAL A 209 -18.96 -11.73 6.19
CA VAL A 209 -19.95 -12.25 5.24
C VAL A 209 -21.03 -13.08 5.96
N ASP A 210 -20.65 -13.83 6.99
CA ASP A 210 -21.50 -14.82 7.68
C ASP A 210 -22.43 -14.21 8.74
N GLN A 211 -22.16 -12.99 9.19
CA GLN A 211 -23.00 -12.24 10.12
C GLN A 211 -22.75 -10.74 9.99
N LEU A 212 -23.70 -9.93 10.46
CA LEU A 212 -23.52 -8.49 10.55
C LEU A 212 -22.59 -8.16 11.72
N GLN A 213 -21.37 -7.71 11.43
CA GLN A 213 -20.38 -7.39 12.43
C GLN A 213 -19.49 -6.23 11.98
N LEU A 214 -19.27 -5.26 12.87
CA LEU A 214 -18.47 -4.06 12.59
C LEU A 214 -17.16 -4.15 13.36
N TRP A 215 -16.04 -4.17 12.64
CA TRP A 215 -14.69 -4.26 13.18
C TRP A 215 -13.95 -2.94 12.92
N SER A 216 -13.18 -2.42 13.87
CA SER A 216 -12.41 -1.18 13.72
C SER A 216 -11.55 -1.15 12.44
N ASP A 217 -11.03 -2.32 12.08
CA ASP A 217 -10.15 -2.65 10.97
C ASP A 217 -10.76 -2.31 9.62
N PHE A 218 -12.08 -2.44 9.51
CA PHE A 218 -12.85 -2.14 8.30
C PHE A 218 -12.49 -0.77 7.72
N ILE A 219 -12.23 0.22 8.59
CA ILE A 219 -11.91 1.59 8.22
C ILE A 219 -10.65 1.69 7.37
N TYR A 220 -9.69 0.77 7.55
CA TYR A 220 -8.49 0.71 6.72
C TYR A 220 -8.68 -0.08 5.42
N MET A 221 -9.62 -1.04 5.40
CA MET A 221 -9.79 -1.94 4.27
C MET A 221 -10.68 -1.34 3.18
N VAL A 222 -11.92 -0.96 3.52
CA VAL A 222 -12.97 -0.63 2.52
C VAL A 222 -13.03 0.86 2.18
N PRO A 223 -13.08 1.80 3.14
CA PRO A 223 -13.20 3.22 2.80
C PRO A 223 -12.06 3.76 1.91
N PRO A 224 -10.78 3.41 2.10
CA PRO A 224 -9.71 3.85 1.20
C PRO A 224 -9.86 3.30 -0.22
N PHE A 225 -10.35 2.07 -0.38
CA PHE A 225 -10.68 1.50 -1.69
C PHE A 225 -11.78 2.30 -2.38
N PHE A 226 -12.89 2.58 -1.70
CA PHE A 226 -13.97 3.42 -2.24
C PHE A 226 -13.47 4.82 -2.61
N ALA A 227 -12.72 5.46 -1.74
CA ALA A 227 -12.20 6.79 -1.99
C ALA A 227 -11.31 6.80 -3.25
N TYR A 228 -10.39 5.85 -3.37
CA TYR A 228 -9.47 5.80 -4.51
C TYR A 228 -10.19 5.44 -5.80
N TYR A 229 -11.11 4.48 -5.78
CA TYR A 229 -11.96 4.14 -6.92
C TYR A 229 -12.76 5.37 -7.38
N GLY A 230 -13.39 6.08 -6.44
CA GLY A 230 -14.17 7.27 -6.70
C GLY A 230 -13.34 8.40 -7.30
N ALA A 231 -12.16 8.67 -6.76
CA ALA A 231 -11.25 9.68 -7.31
C ALA A 231 -10.76 9.30 -8.72
N LEU A 232 -10.32 8.05 -8.91
CA LEU A 232 -9.80 7.56 -10.20
C LEU A 232 -10.86 7.62 -11.31
N THR A 233 -12.11 7.28 -10.98
CA THR A 233 -13.24 7.23 -11.93
C THR A 233 -14.07 8.51 -11.97
N ARG A 234 -13.64 9.57 -11.25
CA ARG A 234 -14.39 10.82 -11.09
C ARG A 234 -15.82 10.60 -10.57
N ASN A 235 -16.03 9.59 -9.74
CA ASN A 235 -17.31 9.30 -9.09
C ASN A 235 -17.35 9.90 -7.68
N ARG A 236 -17.93 11.11 -7.56
CA ARG A 236 -18.09 11.80 -6.28
C ARG A 236 -18.91 11.00 -5.26
N THR A 237 -19.91 10.25 -5.71
CA THR A 237 -20.78 9.46 -4.82
C THR A 237 -19.97 8.42 -4.05
N LEU A 238 -18.98 7.80 -4.70
CA LEU A 238 -18.15 6.78 -4.06
C LEU A 238 -17.14 7.37 -3.05
N LEU A 239 -16.66 8.60 -3.29
CA LEU A 239 -15.89 9.37 -2.29
C LEU A 239 -16.74 9.76 -1.08
N VAL A 240 -18.00 10.16 -1.30
CA VAL A 240 -18.95 10.44 -0.22
C VAL A 240 -19.24 9.16 0.57
N GLU A 241 -19.33 8.03 -0.11
CA GLU A 241 -19.58 6.75 0.55
C GLU A 241 -18.40 6.28 1.40
N ALA A 242 -17.15 6.48 0.93
CA ALA A 242 -15.97 6.26 1.76
C ALA A 242 -16.03 7.05 3.09
N TYR A 243 -16.43 8.33 3.02
CA TYR A 243 -16.67 9.14 4.21
C TYR A 243 -17.83 8.62 5.06
N ASN A 244 -18.95 8.23 4.44
CA ASN A 244 -20.12 7.73 5.17
C ASN A 244 -19.80 6.46 5.97
N GLN A 245 -19.07 5.52 5.37
CA GLN A 245 -18.63 4.32 6.08
C GLN A 245 -17.75 4.68 7.29
N CYS A 246 -16.83 5.64 7.17
CA CYS A 246 -16.06 6.16 8.32
C CYS A 246 -16.96 6.74 9.41
N LYS A 247 -17.97 7.54 9.01
CA LYS A 247 -18.93 8.18 9.91
C LYS A 247 -19.75 7.15 10.69
N LEU A 248 -20.28 6.16 9.99
CA LEU A 248 -21.13 5.11 10.55
C LEU A 248 -20.35 4.25 11.54
N TYR A 249 -19.19 3.72 11.12
CA TYR A 249 -18.32 2.96 12.00
C TYR A 249 -17.92 3.74 13.24
N ARG A 250 -17.61 5.04 13.12
CA ARG A 250 -17.36 5.90 14.29
C ARG A 250 -18.57 5.95 15.22
N SER A 251 -19.81 6.09 14.70
CA SER A 251 -21.00 6.14 15.55
C SER A 251 -21.31 4.84 16.28
N TYR A 252 -20.83 3.69 15.77
CA TYR A 252 -20.98 2.40 16.43
C TYR A 252 -19.82 2.11 17.40
N LEU A 253 -18.57 2.27 16.94
CA LEU A 253 -17.40 1.73 17.62
C LEU A 253 -16.74 2.72 18.58
N GLN A 254 -16.86 4.05 18.36
CA GLN A 254 -16.30 5.02 19.29
C GLN A 254 -17.08 4.99 20.61
N ASP A 255 -16.37 4.82 21.72
CA ASP A 255 -16.96 5.00 23.04
C ASP A 255 -17.14 6.49 23.39
N GLU A 256 -18.32 6.84 23.92
CA GLU A 256 -18.65 8.23 24.21
C GLU A 256 -17.83 8.82 25.36
N LYS A 257 -17.35 8.00 26.29
CA LYS A 257 -16.62 8.46 27.48
C LYS A 257 -15.14 8.56 27.21
N SER A 258 -14.51 7.48 26.75
CA SER A 258 -13.06 7.42 26.51
C SER A 258 -12.66 8.01 25.16
N ARG A 259 -13.57 8.00 24.17
CA ARG A 259 -13.30 8.28 22.74
C ARG A 259 -12.36 7.27 22.08
N LEU A 260 -11.99 6.19 22.77
CA LEU A 260 -11.36 5.01 22.19
C LEU A 260 -12.37 4.25 21.35
N TRP A 261 -11.88 3.50 20.38
CA TRP A 261 -12.68 2.64 19.52
C TRP A 261 -12.70 1.22 20.06
N ARG A 262 -13.90 0.67 20.22
CA ARG A 262 -14.11 -0.77 20.44
C ARG A 262 -13.66 -1.55 19.21
N HIS A 263 -13.17 -2.76 19.44
CA HIS A 263 -12.65 -3.61 18.38
C HIS A 263 -13.77 -4.17 17.50
N VAL A 264 -14.71 -4.93 18.06
CA VAL A 264 -15.75 -5.66 17.33
C VAL A 264 -17.11 -5.51 18.00
N LEU A 265 -18.08 -4.95 17.29
CA LEU A 265 -19.48 -4.87 17.73
C LEU A 265 -20.45 -5.56 16.78
N LEU A 266 -21.65 -5.82 17.30
CA LEU A 266 -22.75 -6.55 16.64
C LEU A 266 -22.40 -8.03 16.40
N GLY A 267 -23.35 -8.76 15.82
CA GLY A 267 -23.23 -10.19 15.57
C GLY A 267 -23.73 -11.04 16.74
N THR A 268 -23.65 -12.35 16.58
CA THR A 268 -24.08 -13.35 17.58
C THR A 268 -22.90 -14.03 18.28
N SER A 269 -21.69 -13.84 17.78
CA SER A 269 -20.46 -14.42 18.31
C SER A 269 -19.25 -13.56 17.95
N GLY A 270 -18.13 -13.72 18.68
CA GLY A 270 -16.89 -13.00 18.39
C GLY A 270 -16.95 -11.48 18.66
N ILE A 271 -17.93 -11.02 19.45
CA ILE A 271 -17.99 -9.64 19.93
C ILE A 271 -16.79 -9.39 20.85
N ASP A 272 -16.14 -8.26 20.64
CA ASP A 272 -15.01 -7.80 21.42
C ASP A 272 -15.13 -6.29 21.67
N GLU A 273 -15.64 -5.94 22.84
CA GLU A 273 -15.83 -4.53 23.22
C GLU A 273 -14.53 -3.87 23.71
N GLY A 274 -13.40 -4.58 23.71
CA GLY A 274 -12.12 -4.05 24.15
C GLY A 274 -11.62 -2.90 23.27
N PHE A 275 -10.88 -1.98 23.89
CA PHE A 275 -10.24 -0.86 23.18
C PHE A 275 -8.88 -1.29 22.62
N TRP A 276 -8.91 -2.11 21.57
CA TRP A 276 -7.71 -2.64 20.94
C TRP A 276 -6.86 -1.51 20.34
N SER A 277 -5.59 -1.43 20.74
CA SER A 277 -4.67 -0.37 20.31
C SER A 277 -4.43 -0.39 18.81
N THR A 278 -4.18 -1.58 18.24
CA THR A 278 -4.02 -1.74 16.79
C THR A 278 -5.32 -1.39 16.04
N GLY A 279 -6.49 -1.77 16.56
CA GLY A 279 -7.79 -1.38 16.01
C GLY A 279 -8.01 0.15 15.94
N ASN A 280 -7.60 0.87 16.98
CA ASN A 280 -7.62 2.34 16.97
C ASN A 280 -6.66 2.92 15.92
N GLY A 281 -5.48 2.31 15.78
CA GLY A 281 -4.52 2.63 14.71
C GLY A 281 -5.11 2.44 13.31
N TRP A 282 -5.79 1.31 13.06
CA TRP A 282 -6.47 1.04 11.79
C TRP A 282 -7.51 2.09 11.46
N ALA A 283 -8.34 2.47 12.44
CA ALA A 283 -9.34 3.52 12.28
C ALA A 283 -8.70 4.87 11.89
N ALA A 284 -7.64 5.29 12.59
CA ALA A 284 -6.94 6.54 12.27
C ALA A 284 -6.28 6.50 10.89
N ALA A 285 -5.60 5.40 10.56
CA ALA A 285 -4.88 5.24 9.30
C ALA A 285 -5.82 5.20 8.10
N GLY A 286 -6.94 4.49 8.21
CA GLY A 286 -7.95 4.41 7.17
C GLY A 286 -8.62 5.75 6.89
N MET A 287 -9.01 6.49 7.95
CA MET A 287 -9.57 7.84 7.80
C MET A 287 -8.58 8.82 7.18
N LEU A 288 -7.29 8.73 7.53
CA LEU A 288 -6.24 9.54 6.91
C LEU A 288 -6.07 9.24 5.43
N ARG A 289 -6.14 7.97 5.01
CA ARG A 289 -6.09 7.60 3.59
C ARG A 289 -7.28 8.19 2.83
N VAL A 290 -8.50 8.10 3.38
CA VAL A 290 -9.69 8.74 2.79
C VAL A 290 -9.52 10.26 2.71
N HIS A 291 -9.06 10.90 3.79
CA HIS A 291 -8.80 12.34 3.82
C HIS A 291 -7.80 12.76 2.73
N ALA A 292 -6.68 12.06 2.62
CA ALA A 292 -5.63 12.35 1.66
C ALA A 292 -6.11 12.14 0.22
N THR A 293 -6.86 11.05 -0.04
CA THR A 293 -7.47 10.83 -1.36
C THR A 293 -8.46 11.92 -1.74
N ILE A 294 -9.34 12.37 -0.83
CA ILE A 294 -10.25 13.49 -1.11
C ILE A 294 -9.45 14.78 -1.39
N THR A 295 -8.41 15.04 -0.60
CA THR A 295 -7.55 16.23 -0.72
C THR A 295 -6.86 16.29 -2.08
N ASN A 296 -6.39 15.16 -2.59
CA ASN A 296 -5.68 15.05 -3.86
C ASN A 296 -6.61 14.81 -5.07
N SER A 297 -7.92 14.83 -4.87
CA SER A 297 -8.92 14.71 -5.95
C SER A 297 -9.47 16.07 -6.39
N GLU A 298 -10.16 16.11 -7.53
CA GLU A 298 -10.89 17.30 -7.99
C GLU A 298 -12.01 17.75 -7.02
N TYR A 299 -12.40 16.88 -6.07
CA TYR A 299 -13.49 17.12 -5.13
C TYR A 299 -13.06 17.78 -3.81
N ALA A 300 -11.77 18.07 -3.62
CA ALA A 300 -11.20 18.60 -2.36
C ALA A 300 -11.95 19.82 -1.79
N ASN A 301 -12.41 20.72 -2.67
CA ASN A 301 -13.16 21.92 -2.30
C ASN A 301 -14.61 21.62 -1.93
N THR A 302 -15.27 20.75 -2.70
CA THR A 302 -16.70 20.40 -2.49
C THR A 302 -16.91 19.44 -1.32
N LEU A 303 -15.89 18.69 -0.92
CA LEU A 303 -15.88 17.77 0.21
C LEU A 303 -15.09 18.32 1.42
N LYS A 304 -14.93 19.65 1.51
CA LYS A 304 -14.18 20.30 2.59
C LYS A 304 -14.70 19.98 4.00
N ASN A 305 -16.01 19.78 4.16
CA ASN A 305 -16.60 19.47 5.47
C ASN A 305 -16.29 18.03 5.88
N GLN A 306 -16.39 17.09 4.93
CA GLN A 306 -16.02 15.69 5.12
C GLN A 306 -14.55 15.56 5.51
N ARG A 307 -13.66 16.33 4.87
CA ARG A 307 -12.25 16.37 5.27
C ARG A 307 -12.04 16.90 6.69
N LYS A 308 -12.75 17.97 7.08
CA LYS A 308 -12.68 18.51 8.45
C LYS A 308 -13.17 17.51 9.50
N ASP A 309 -14.23 16.77 9.18
CA ASP A 309 -14.75 15.72 10.06
C ASP A 309 -13.73 14.58 10.22
N LEU A 310 -13.17 14.07 9.11
CA LEU A 310 -12.12 13.04 9.16
C LEU A 310 -10.90 13.51 9.97
N GLN A 311 -10.46 14.75 9.76
CA GLN A 311 -9.39 15.36 10.57
C GLN A 311 -9.73 15.32 12.06
N LYS A 312 -10.93 15.79 12.43
CA LYS A 312 -11.39 15.82 13.82
C LYS A 312 -11.44 14.42 14.43
N TRP A 313 -11.92 13.43 13.69
CA TRP A 313 -12.05 12.06 14.19
C TRP A 313 -10.69 11.38 14.40
N VAL A 314 -9.73 11.64 13.53
CA VAL A 314 -8.33 11.20 13.72
C VAL A 314 -7.71 11.90 14.94
N GLU A 315 -7.97 13.21 15.12
CA GLU A 315 -7.54 13.94 16.33
C GLU A 315 -8.18 13.39 17.62
N GLU A 316 -9.44 12.95 17.57
CA GLU A 316 -10.11 12.29 18.71
C GLU A 316 -9.41 10.97 19.07
N ILE A 317 -9.04 10.14 18.09
CA ILE A 317 -8.30 8.89 18.31
C ILE A 317 -6.93 9.18 18.94
N HIS A 318 -6.14 10.09 18.35
CA HIS A 318 -4.83 10.44 18.92
C HIS A 318 -4.98 10.99 20.36
N LYS A 319 -5.99 11.83 20.61
CA LYS A 319 -6.26 12.34 21.96
C LYS A 319 -6.56 11.21 22.94
N ALA A 320 -7.41 10.26 22.57
CA ALA A 320 -7.83 9.15 23.43
C ALA A 320 -6.66 8.20 23.71
N MET A 321 -5.96 7.76 22.66
CA MET A 321 -4.81 6.85 22.77
C MET A 321 -3.70 7.45 23.63
N TYR A 322 -3.27 8.69 23.34
CA TYR A 322 -2.19 9.32 24.12
C TYR A 322 -2.61 9.80 25.52
N ALA A 323 -3.89 9.71 25.89
CA ALA A 323 -4.33 9.93 27.27
C ALA A 323 -4.12 8.70 28.16
N VAL A 324 -3.92 7.51 27.57
CA VAL A 324 -3.80 6.24 28.29
C VAL A 324 -2.43 5.59 28.13
N VAL A 325 -1.52 6.16 27.32
CA VAL A 325 -0.12 5.71 27.26
C VAL A 325 0.59 5.94 28.58
N ASP A 326 1.33 4.95 29.05
CA ASP A 326 2.14 5.06 30.26
C ASP A 326 3.57 5.56 29.98
N ASP A 327 4.43 5.52 31.00
CA ASP A 327 5.79 6.03 30.92
C ASP A 327 6.68 5.25 29.95
N THR A 328 6.32 4.01 29.56
CA THR A 328 7.06 3.24 28.55
C THR A 328 6.97 3.85 27.16
N GLN A 329 5.94 4.66 26.90
CA GLN A 329 5.60 5.20 25.59
C GLN A 329 5.15 4.15 24.56
N LEU A 330 4.91 2.90 24.98
CA LEU A 330 4.17 1.91 24.22
C LEU A 330 2.73 1.88 24.72
N PHE A 331 1.77 1.69 23.81
CA PHE A 331 0.42 1.33 24.23
C PHE A 331 0.38 -0.13 24.66
N THR A 332 -0.50 -0.46 25.59
CA THR A 332 -0.90 -1.84 25.83
C THR A 332 -1.84 -2.33 24.73
N ASN A 333 -1.93 -3.64 24.50
CA ASN A 333 -2.81 -4.23 23.48
C ASN A 333 -4.27 -3.79 23.66
N TRP A 334 -4.75 -3.79 24.92
CA TRP A 334 -6.00 -3.14 25.35
C TRP A 334 -5.66 -1.82 26.03
N ALA A 335 -5.88 -0.72 25.31
CA ALA A 335 -5.31 0.59 25.63
C ALA A 335 -5.68 1.13 27.03
N ASP A 336 -6.84 0.75 27.55
CA ASP A 336 -7.35 1.20 28.85
C ASP A 336 -7.01 0.26 30.02
N GLN A 337 -6.22 -0.79 29.77
CA GLN A 337 -5.86 -1.80 30.76
C GLN A 337 -4.35 -1.86 30.97
N PRO A 338 -3.88 -2.23 32.19
CA PRO A 338 -2.46 -2.41 32.45
C PRO A 338 -1.91 -3.63 31.70
N PRO A 339 -0.60 -3.68 31.40
CA PRO A 339 0.02 -4.81 30.71
C PRO A 339 -0.05 -6.12 31.49
N THR A 340 -0.37 -6.07 32.79
CA THR A 340 -0.55 -7.26 33.65
C THR A 340 -1.98 -7.83 33.60
N ALA A 341 -2.91 -7.15 32.92
CA ALA A 341 -4.26 -7.68 32.74
C ALA A 341 -4.26 -8.95 31.86
N PRO A 342 -5.21 -9.88 32.04
CA PRO A 342 -5.29 -11.08 31.22
C PRO A 342 -5.38 -10.75 29.73
N ARG A 343 -4.59 -11.42 28.89
CA ARG A 343 -4.55 -11.20 27.42
C ARG A 343 -4.14 -9.78 27.03
N ASN A 344 -3.40 -9.09 27.91
CA ASN A 344 -2.81 -7.79 27.65
C ASN A 344 -1.30 -7.85 27.77
N PHE A 345 -0.64 -6.98 27.02
CA PHE A 345 0.82 -6.87 26.89
C PHE A 345 1.10 -5.51 26.24
N TYR A 346 2.35 -5.05 26.18
CA TYR A 346 2.68 -3.88 25.36
C TYR A 346 2.56 -4.24 23.88
N ASP A 347 1.93 -3.41 23.07
CA ASP A 347 1.73 -3.66 21.65
C ASP A 347 2.51 -2.64 20.81
N ALA A 348 3.67 -3.07 20.33
CA ALA A 348 4.51 -2.25 19.46
C ALA A 348 3.88 -2.07 18.07
N SER A 349 2.99 -2.98 17.61
CA SER A 349 2.26 -2.83 16.34
C SER A 349 1.31 -1.64 16.41
N GLY A 350 0.40 -1.63 17.39
CA GLY A 350 -0.54 -0.53 17.59
C GLY A 350 0.17 0.80 17.86
N THR A 351 1.26 0.76 18.63
CA THR A 351 2.12 1.94 18.85
C THR A 351 2.71 2.47 17.55
N SER A 352 3.23 1.58 16.69
CA SER A 352 3.83 1.98 15.41
C SER A 352 2.81 2.63 14.49
N LEU A 353 1.61 2.05 14.37
CA LEU A 353 0.58 2.57 13.48
C LEU A 353 0.04 3.92 13.96
N VAL A 354 -0.29 4.04 15.25
CA VAL A 354 -0.78 5.32 15.83
C VAL A 354 0.29 6.41 15.73
N ALA A 355 1.57 6.10 15.94
CA ALA A 355 2.64 7.06 15.74
C ALA A 355 2.78 7.48 14.25
N ALA A 356 2.65 6.54 13.32
CA ALA A 356 2.68 6.82 11.88
C ALA A 356 1.55 7.77 11.48
N THR A 357 0.34 7.57 12.02
CA THR A 357 -0.82 8.42 11.73
C THR A 357 -0.66 9.84 12.25
N VAL A 358 0.09 10.05 13.34
CA VAL A 358 0.42 11.40 13.82
C VAL A 358 1.32 12.16 12.83
N TYR A 359 2.38 11.53 12.32
CA TYR A 359 3.24 12.16 11.31
C TYR A 359 2.45 12.46 10.03
N ARG A 360 1.66 11.49 9.54
CA ARG A 360 0.80 11.70 8.37
C ARG A 360 -0.22 12.81 8.59
N ALA A 361 -0.90 12.85 9.74
CA ALA A 361 -1.80 13.93 10.10
C ALA A 361 -1.10 15.30 10.07
N SER A 362 0.12 15.40 10.61
CA SER A 362 0.87 16.66 10.62
C SER A 362 1.28 17.17 9.24
N LEU A 363 1.50 16.26 8.28
CA LEU A 363 1.81 16.59 6.89
C LEU A 363 0.55 16.97 6.09
N GLN A 364 -0.59 16.39 6.44
CA GLN A 364 -1.85 16.57 5.71
C GLN A 364 -2.69 17.74 6.21
N TYR A 365 -2.61 18.08 7.50
CA TYR A 365 -3.41 19.15 8.09
C TYR A 365 -2.66 20.48 7.98
N ALA A 366 -3.14 21.33 7.07
CA ALA A 366 -2.60 22.69 6.92
C ALA A 366 -2.74 23.48 8.23
N GLY A 367 -1.67 24.15 8.66
CA GLY A 367 -1.71 25.07 9.81
C GLY A 367 -0.62 24.84 10.85
N LYS A 368 -0.95 25.12 12.13
CA LYS A 368 -0.02 25.07 13.28
C LYS A 368 0.49 23.63 13.51
N LYS A 369 1.68 23.54 14.14
CA LYS A 369 2.31 22.27 14.56
C LYS A 369 1.29 21.32 15.19
N TYR A 370 1.13 20.14 14.60
CA TYR A 370 0.20 19.13 15.09
C TYR A 370 0.56 18.70 16.51
N LYS A 371 -0.42 18.76 17.43
CA LYS A 371 -0.19 18.69 18.88
C LYS A 371 0.52 17.41 19.34
N TYR A 372 0.29 16.30 18.65
CA TYR A 372 0.74 14.97 19.07
C TYR A 372 2.11 14.57 18.54
N ILE A 373 2.80 15.44 17.78
CA ILE A 373 4.12 15.13 17.22
C ILE A 373 5.14 14.75 18.31
N GLY A 374 5.11 15.43 19.46
CA GLY A 374 5.97 15.05 20.59
C GLY A 374 5.69 13.64 21.13
N ASN A 375 4.45 13.16 21.05
CA ASN A 375 4.11 11.79 21.42
C ASN A 375 4.63 10.77 20.41
N ALA A 376 4.51 11.07 19.10
CA ALA A 376 5.02 10.18 18.06
C ALA A 376 6.56 10.09 18.06
N GLU A 377 7.26 11.19 18.37
CA GLU A 377 8.73 11.17 18.53
C GLU A 377 9.15 10.35 19.75
N ARG A 378 8.39 10.36 20.86
CA ARG A 378 8.65 9.49 22.02
C ARG A 378 8.39 8.02 21.71
N ALA A 379 7.30 7.71 21.02
CA ALA A 379 7.03 6.35 20.54
C ALA A 379 8.16 5.85 19.61
N TRP A 380 8.61 6.70 18.68
CA TRP A 380 9.77 6.40 17.83
C TRP A 380 11.02 6.11 18.65
N ALA A 381 11.36 6.99 19.60
CA ALA A 381 12.55 6.85 20.44
C ALA A 381 12.50 5.55 21.27
N THR A 382 11.34 5.17 21.80
CA THR A 382 11.17 3.89 22.50
C THR A 382 11.35 2.72 21.54
N LEU A 383 10.60 2.67 20.43
CA LEU A 383 10.61 1.56 19.48
C LEU A 383 12.01 1.28 18.93
N PHE A 384 12.77 2.33 18.60
CA PHE A 384 14.11 2.21 18.02
C PHE A 384 15.23 2.44 19.03
N ASN A 385 14.94 2.30 20.33
CA ASN A 385 15.96 2.37 21.37
C ASN A 385 16.96 1.20 21.21
N SER A 386 18.25 1.53 21.22
CA SER A 386 19.34 0.58 21.11
C SER A 386 20.27 0.70 22.31
N THR A 387 20.55 -0.42 22.98
CA THR A 387 21.52 -0.51 24.08
C THR A 387 22.96 -0.65 23.60
N SER A 388 23.17 -0.70 22.28
CA SER A 388 24.48 -0.89 21.65
C SER A 388 25.26 0.42 21.55
N SER A 389 26.12 0.72 22.52
CA SER A 389 27.13 1.77 22.38
C SER A 389 28.32 1.26 21.54
N GLY A 390 28.19 1.30 20.21
CA GLY A 390 29.31 1.20 19.28
C GLY A 390 29.53 -0.16 18.59
N SER A 391 29.85 -0.07 17.29
CA SER A 391 30.63 -1.01 16.47
C SER A 391 30.46 -2.50 16.80
N SER A 392 29.29 -3.08 16.55
CA SER A 392 29.23 -4.53 16.37
C SER A 392 29.59 -4.85 14.92
N ASN A 393 30.58 -5.72 14.71
CA ASN A 393 30.87 -6.37 13.41
C ASN A 393 29.75 -7.37 13.02
N SER A 394 28.55 -7.20 13.56
CA SER A 394 27.42 -8.07 13.30
C SER A 394 26.74 -7.64 12.01
N SER A 395 26.52 -8.60 11.10
CA SER A 395 25.70 -8.41 9.91
C SER A 395 24.20 -8.27 10.21
N ALA A 396 23.77 -8.51 11.46
CA ALA A 396 22.36 -8.43 11.84
C ALA A 396 21.95 -6.98 12.17
N PRO A 397 21.00 -6.39 11.43
CA PRO A 397 20.75 -4.93 11.42
C PRO A 397 20.10 -4.37 12.70
N PHE A 398 19.56 -5.24 13.57
CA PHE A 398 18.86 -4.83 14.79
C PHE A 398 19.52 -5.35 16.08
N VAL A 399 20.82 -5.66 16.05
CA VAL A 399 21.54 -6.08 17.28
C VAL A 399 21.49 -5.00 18.36
N GLY A 400 21.00 -5.42 19.54
CA GLY A 400 20.86 -4.59 20.74
C GLY A 400 19.71 -3.58 20.69
N TYR A 401 18.80 -3.70 19.72
CA TYR A 401 17.51 -3.01 19.78
C TYR A 401 16.58 -3.71 20.76
N THR A 402 15.88 -2.95 21.60
CA THR A 402 14.99 -3.51 22.62
C THR A 402 13.73 -4.12 22.01
N HIS A 403 13.20 -3.52 20.95
CA HIS A 403 11.91 -3.90 20.35
C HIS A 403 12.04 -4.58 18.98
N PHE A 404 13.22 -5.11 18.67
CA PHE A 404 13.45 -5.87 17.45
C PHE A 404 14.28 -7.12 17.74
N THR A 405 13.91 -8.25 17.14
CA THR A 405 14.82 -9.39 17.06
C THR A 405 16.01 -9.03 16.18
N GLN A 406 17.11 -9.79 16.27
CA GLN A 406 18.30 -9.52 15.47
C GLN A 406 18.02 -9.59 13.95
N GLU A 407 17.06 -10.42 13.54
CA GLU A 407 16.59 -10.60 12.17
C GLU A 407 15.63 -9.48 11.70
N GLY A 408 15.22 -8.59 12.62
CA GLY A 408 14.38 -7.43 12.33
C GLY A 408 12.88 -7.64 12.51
N TRP A 409 12.44 -8.62 13.30
CA TRP A 409 11.03 -8.73 13.70
C TRP A 409 10.71 -7.79 14.85
N LEU A 410 9.67 -6.97 14.71
CA LEU A 410 9.14 -6.14 15.80
C LEU A 410 8.65 -7.00 16.98
N THR A 411 8.89 -6.54 18.20
CA THR A 411 8.45 -7.18 19.44
C THR A 411 8.31 -6.17 20.58
N PRO A 412 7.38 -6.35 21.54
CA PRO A 412 6.23 -7.27 21.51
C PRO A 412 5.16 -6.83 20.49
N VAL A 413 4.47 -7.77 19.87
CA VAL A 413 3.45 -7.47 18.83
C VAL A 413 2.19 -8.27 19.09
N VAL A 414 1.04 -7.73 18.70
CA VAL A 414 -0.20 -8.52 18.64
C VAL A 414 -0.12 -9.63 17.58
N ASN A 415 -0.71 -10.79 17.89
CA ASN A 415 -0.99 -11.81 16.89
C ASN A 415 -2.24 -11.43 16.08
N PRO A 416 -2.13 -11.08 14.78
CA PRO A 416 -3.28 -10.63 13.98
C PRO A 416 -4.36 -11.70 13.80
N HIS A 417 -4.01 -12.97 13.95
CA HIS A 417 -4.96 -14.09 13.86
C HIS A 417 -5.60 -14.46 15.20
N SER A 418 -5.13 -13.86 16.31
CA SER A 418 -5.64 -14.07 17.66
C SER A 418 -5.28 -12.87 18.52
N TYR A 419 -6.00 -11.77 18.34
CA TYR A 419 -5.72 -10.43 18.88
C TYR A 419 -5.57 -10.34 20.42
N GLY A 420 -6.00 -11.34 21.17
CA GLY A 420 -5.75 -11.45 22.62
C GLY A 420 -4.41 -12.08 23.01
N GLU A 421 -3.63 -12.56 22.04
CA GLU A 421 -2.37 -13.27 22.25
C GLU A 421 -1.20 -12.44 21.71
N GLU A 422 -0.07 -12.47 22.44
CA GLU A 422 1.17 -11.87 21.97
C GLU A 422 1.76 -12.74 20.85
N GLY A 423 2.03 -12.12 19.71
CA GLY A 423 2.65 -12.73 18.54
C GLY A 423 4.17 -12.63 18.59
N SER A 424 4.83 -13.52 17.84
CA SER A 424 6.29 -13.49 17.64
C SER A 424 6.71 -12.95 16.27
N ARG A 425 5.79 -12.98 15.29
CA ARG A 425 5.97 -12.45 13.92
C ARG A 425 4.61 -11.96 13.44
N SER A 426 4.51 -10.67 13.12
CA SER A 426 3.27 -10.04 12.67
C SER A 426 3.51 -9.32 11.35
N ALA A 427 2.82 -9.74 10.27
CA ALA A 427 2.94 -9.08 8.98
C ALA A 427 2.47 -7.63 9.05
N GLU A 428 1.33 -7.38 9.70
CA GLU A 428 0.82 -6.02 9.91
C GLU A 428 1.78 -5.19 10.78
N GLY A 429 2.34 -5.76 11.85
CA GLY A 429 3.32 -5.08 12.70
C GLY A 429 4.54 -4.62 11.90
N GLN A 430 5.09 -5.48 11.04
CA GLN A 430 6.18 -5.09 10.14
C GLN A 430 5.77 -3.99 9.15
N ALA A 431 4.56 -4.06 8.60
CA ALA A 431 4.05 -3.02 7.71
C ALA A 431 3.93 -1.67 8.43
N PHE A 432 3.47 -1.67 9.68
CA PHE A 432 3.31 -0.46 10.48
C PHE A 432 4.64 0.21 10.78
N VAL A 433 5.70 -0.56 11.08
CA VAL A 433 7.04 0.00 11.29
C VAL A 433 7.58 0.61 10.00
N VAL A 434 7.37 -0.05 8.86
CA VAL A 434 7.77 0.50 7.55
C VAL A 434 7.02 1.81 7.26
N MET A 435 5.70 1.84 7.51
CA MET A 435 4.89 3.06 7.35
C MET A 435 5.30 4.16 8.34
N LEU A 436 5.64 3.81 9.58
CA LEU A 436 6.16 4.74 10.59
C LEU A 436 7.48 5.38 10.12
N ALA A 437 8.42 4.57 9.65
CA ALA A 437 9.69 5.04 9.08
C ALA A 437 9.47 5.97 7.88
N ALA A 438 8.58 5.60 6.96
CA ALA A 438 8.23 6.41 5.82
C ALA A 438 7.55 7.74 6.21
N ALA A 439 6.61 7.71 7.15
CA ALA A 439 5.88 8.90 7.60
C ALA A 439 6.80 9.88 8.33
N ARG A 440 7.69 9.37 9.20
CA ARG A 440 8.69 10.20 9.90
C ARG A 440 9.71 10.80 8.93
N ARG A 441 10.20 10.02 7.96
CA ARG A 441 11.07 10.51 6.87
C ARG A 441 10.48 11.75 6.19
N ASP A 442 9.22 11.64 5.78
CA ASP A 442 8.54 12.69 5.05
C ASP A 442 8.31 13.92 5.95
N TRP A 443 8.00 13.70 7.24
CA TRP A 443 7.84 14.76 8.23
C TRP A 443 9.14 15.54 8.49
N ILE A 444 10.27 14.86 8.67
CA ILE A 444 11.60 15.46 8.81
C ILE A 444 11.94 16.28 7.57
N GLY A 445 11.72 15.70 6.38
CA GLY A 445 12.03 16.33 5.10
C GLY A 445 11.26 17.64 4.85
N VAL A 446 9.99 17.73 5.26
CA VAL A 446 9.17 18.95 5.09
C VAL A 446 9.51 20.02 6.14
N ASN A 447 9.83 19.64 7.38
CA ASN A 447 10.04 20.61 8.47
C ASN A 447 11.46 21.17 8.54
N GLY A 448 12.28 20.95 7.49
CA GLY A 448 13.56 21.64 7.32
C GLY A 448 14.64 21.17 8.28
N GLU A 449 14.50 19.99 8.88
CA GLU A 449 15.63 19.35 9.57
C GLU A 449 16.64 18.76 8.56
N TYR A 450 16.35 18.70 7.24
CA TYR A 450 17.36 18.40 6.20
C TYR A 450 17.20 19.13 4.86
N SER A 451 18.36 19.49 4.30
CA SER A 451 18.61 20.00 2.94
C SER A 451 18.41 18.91 1.86
N ALA A 452 17.78 19.29 0.76
CA ALA A 452 17.28 18.41 -0.31
C ALA A 452 18.33 17.52 -1.01
N GLY A 453 18.00 16.23 -1.21
CA GLY A 453 18.71 15.27 -2.06
C GLY A 453 17.80 14.14 -2.60
N SER A 454 18.00 13.75 -3.86
CA SER A 454 17.15 12.91 -4.75
C SER A 454 16.87 11.45 -4.29
N PRO A 455 15.77 10.80 -4.75
CA PRO A 455 15.30 9.47 -4.29
C PRO A 455 16.21 8.27 -4.58
N LEU A 456 16.12 7.25 -3.70
CA LEU A 456 16.85 5.97 -3.75
C LEU A 456 16.20 4.97 -4.72
N LEU A 457 17.03 4.26 -5.49
CA LEU A 457 16.72 2.97 -6.11
C LEU A 457 17.28 1.88 -5.18
N ALA A 458 16.46 0.90 -4.78
CA ALA A 458 16.89 -0.26 -4.01
C ALA A 458 16.52 -1.55 -4.79
N TYR A 459 17.44 -2.52 -4.73
CA TYR A 459 17.55 -3.74 -5.53
C TYR A 459 16.36 -4.70 -5.48
#